data_AF-A0AAQ1SWR3-F1
#
_entry.id   AF-A0AAQ1SWR3-F1
#
_cell.length_a   1.000
_cell.length_b   1.000
_cell.length_c   1.000
_cell.angle_alpha   90.00
_cell.angle_beta   90.00
_cell.angle_gamma   90.00
#
_symmetry.space_group_name_H-M   'P 1'
#
loop_
_entity.id
_entity.type
_entity.pdbx_description
1 polymer ?
#
loop_
_entity_poly.entity_id
_entity_poly.type
_entity_poly.pdbx_seq_one_letter_code
_entity_poly.pdbx_strand_id
1 'polypeptide(L)'
;MLKKIYTYIFYIFYKISLKNKSIFPSNFVAGICILALNIWLILSLLNEFYFLTDIRLIPKRITTLTTIISLVLLIGTNWYIFEYKSKWKERIREIENQNIDRQKYIFISWIIIIFVIINYWVISIYLLKVKYT
;
A
#
# COMPACT_ATOMS: atom_id res chain seq x y z
N MET A 1 -17.11 5.81 0.80
CA MET A 1 -16.04 6.76 0.40
C MET A 1 -14.66 6.10 0.35
N LEU A 2 -14.19 5.47 1.45
CA LEU A 2 -12.90 4.77 1.54
C LEU A 2 -12.67 3.70 0.45
N LYS A 3 -13.67 2.84 0.19
CA LYS A 3 -13.61 1.84 -0.89
C LYS A 3 -13.34 2.47 -2.27
N LYS A 4 -13.88 3.67 -2.53
CA LYS A 4 -13.62 4.39 -3.79
C LYS A 4 -12.16 4.85 -3.81
N ILE A 5 -11.68 5.56 -2.79
CA ILE A 5 -10.30 6.03 -2.69
C ILE A 5 -9.29 4.89 -2.85
N TYR A 6 -9.50 3.76 -2.17
CA TYR A 6 -8.67 2.57 -2.31
C TYR A 6 -8.65 2.06 -3.77
N THR A 7 -9.81 2.03 -4.44
CA THR A 7 -9.90 1.62 -5.85
C THR A 7 -9.21 2.63 -6.78
N TYR A 8 -9.23 3.92 -6.46
CA TYR A 8 -8.49 4.96 -7.19
C TYR A 8 -6.96 4.86 -6.99
N ILE A 9 -6.49 4.51 -5.79
CA ILE A 9 -5.07 4.21 -5.54
C ILE A 9 -4.64 3.00 -6.38
N PHE A 10 -5.44 1.93 -6.41
CA PHE A 10 -5.21 0.79 -7.30
C PHE A 10 -5.14 1.20 -8.77
N TYR A 11 -6.10 2.02 -9.21
CA TYR A 11 -6.17 2.53 -10.58
C TYR A 11 -4.92 3.32 -10.97
N ILE A 12 -4.40 4.17 -10.08
CA ILE A 12 -3.16 4.93 -10.31
C ILE A 12 -1.99 3.98 -10.57
N PHE A 13 -1.74 3.02 -9.67
CA PHE A 13 -0.64 2.08 -9.85
C PHE A 13 -0.83 1.17 -11.07
N TYR A 14 -2.07 0.77 -11.35
CA TYR A 14 -2.40 0.00 -12.55
C TYR A 14 -2.04 0.77 -13.82
N LYS A 15 -2.46 2.03 -13.95
CA LYS A 15 -2.14 2.87 -15.12
C LYS A 15 -0.65 3.15 -15.25
N ILE A 16 0.06 3.38 -14.15
CA ILE A 16 1.51 3.56 -14.14
C ILE A 16 2.20 2.28 -14.66
N SER A 17 1.81 1.11 -14.13
CA SER A 17 2.36 -0.17 -14.56
C SER A 17 2.07 -0.47 -16.03
N LEU A 18 0.87 -0.11 -16.51
CA LEU A 18 0.48 -0.26 -17.91
C LEU A 18 1.36 0.61 -18.83
N LYS A 19 1.61 1.87 -18.43
CA LYS A 19 2.44 2.81 -19.18
C LYS A 19 3.91 2.36 -19.25
N ASN A 20 4.42 1.79 -18.17
CA ASN A 20 5.82 1.40 -18.05
C ASN A 20 6.17 0.05 -18.72
N LYS A 21 5.21 -0.61 -19.40
CA LYS A 21 5.40 -1.92 -20.07
C LYS A 21 6.14 -2.93 -19.17
N SER A 22 5.70 -3.07 -17.93
CA SER A 22 6.28 -4.03 -16.98
C SER A 22 6.21 -5.46 -17.52
N ILE A 23 7.21 -6.27 -17.18
CA ILE A 23 7.23 -7.73 -17.44
C ILE A 23 6.08 -8.42 -16.69
N PHE A 24 5.70 -7.88 -15.54
CA PHE A 24 4.61 -8.42 -14.73
C PHE A 24 3.24 -7.84 -15.12
N PRO A 25 2.15 -8.61 -14.95
CA PRO A 25 0.79 -8.11 -15.16
C PRO A 25 0.53 -6.83 -14.37
N SER A 26 -0.09 -5.82 -15.01
CA SER A 26 -0.25 -4.50 -14.38
C SER A 26 -1.15 -4.51 -13.13
N ASN A 27 -2.09 -5.44 -13.06
CA ASN A 27 -2.90 -5.71 -11.88
C ASN A 27 -2.06 -6.26 -10.71
N PHE A 28 -1.11 -7.16 -11.01
CA PHE A 28 -0.21 -7.72 -10.02
C PHE A 28 0.70 -6.64 -9.42
N VAL A 29 1.32 -5.82 -10.27
CA VAL A 29 2.16 -4.69 -9.83
C VAL A 29 1.34 -3.72 -8.96
N ALA A 30 0.14 -3.34 -9.41
CA ALA A 30 -0.73 -2.46 -8.63
C ALA A 30 -1.11 -3.04 -7.27
N GLY A 31 -1.39 -4.35 -7.23
CA GLY A 31 -1.62 -5.07 -5.98
C GLY A 31 -0.44 -4.98 -5.03
N ILE A 32 0.78 -5.23 -5.50
CA ILE A 32 2.00 -5.16 -4.68
C ILE A 32 2.21 -3.75 -4.13
N CYS A 33 2.03 -2.72 -4.96
CA CYS A 33 2.20 -1.33 -4.51
C CYS A 33 1.24 -0.96 -3.37
N ILE A 34 -0.02 -1.43 -3.43
CA ILE A 34 -0.96 -1.20 -2.33
C ILE A 34 -0.56 -1.96 -1.07
N LEU A 35 -0.12 -3.22 -1.22
CA LEU A 35 0.36 -3.97 -0.07
C LEU A 35 1.55 -3.28 0.60
N ALA A 36 2.51 -2.79 -0.18
CA ALA A 36 3.64 -2.03 0.34
C ALA A 36 3.19 -0.79 1.12
N LEU A 37 2.24 -0.01 0.57
CA LEU A 37 1.66 1.15 1.28
C LEU A 37 0.99 0.76 2.60
N ASN A 38 0.22 -0.33 2.61
CA ASN A 38 -0.42 -0.82 3.84
C ASN A 38 0.62 -1.25 4.88
N ILE A 39 1.67 -1.95 4.46
CA ILE A 39 2.77 -2.37 5.34
C ILE A 39 3.46 -1.15 5.94
N TRP A 40 3.79 -0.15 5.12
CA TRP A 40 4.42 1.07 5.60
C TRP A 40 3.54 1.82 6.59
N LEU A 41 2.25 1.93 6.34
CA LEU A 41 1.32 2.56 7.27
C LEU A 41 1.23 1.81 8.60
N ILE A 42 1.12 0.48 8.57
CA ILE A 42 1.05 -0.33 9.79
C ILE A 42 2.34 -0.22 10.59
N LEU A 43 3.50 -0.35 9.92
CA LEU A 43 4.79 -0.23 10.57
C LEU A 43 5.01 1.16 11.14
N SER A 44 4.56 2.22 10.45
CA SER A 44 4.73 3.58 10.96
C SER A 44 3.96 3.79 12.27
N LEU A 45 2.70 3.36 12.31
CA LEU A 45 1.85 3.43 13.49
C LEU A 45 2.42 2.61 14.66
N LEU A 46 2.97 1.41 14.40
CA LEU A 46 3.59 0.58 15.43
C LEU A 46 4.84 1.24 16.02
N ASN A 47 5.65 1.88 15.18
CA ASN A 47 6.85 2.60 15.60
C ASN A 47 6.48 3.86 16.41
N GLU A 48 5.48 4.62 15.96
CA GLU A 48 4.98 5.81 16.67
C GLU A 48 4.36 5.43 18.03
N PHE A 49 3.60 4.32 18.08
CA PHE A 49 3.08 3.77 19.33
C PHE A 49 4.20 3.36 20.28
N TYR A 50 5.23 2.67 19.78
CA TYR A 50 6.40 2.32 20.57
C TYR A 50 7.12 3.56 21.08
N PHE A 51 7.25 4.61 20.25
CA PHE A 51 7.87 5.86 20.64
C PHE A 51 7.15 6.51 21.83
N LEU A 52 5.81 6.55 21.81
CA LEU A 52 4.99 7.19 22.84
C LEU A 52 4.84 6.36 24.13
N THR A 53 4.82 5.03 24.04
CA THR A 53 4.45 4.16 25.18
C THR A 53 5.62 3.37 25.77
N ASP A 54 6.79 3.36 25.11
CA ASP A 54 7.91 2.45 25.41
C ASP A 54 7.58 0.94 25.29
N ILE A 55 6.36 0.58 24.88
CA ILE A 55 5.93 -0.80 24.73
C ILE A 55 6.27 -1.29 23.33
N ARG A 56 7.19 -2.24 23.25
CA ARG A 56 7.64 -2.80 21.98
C ARG A 56 6.72 -3.95 21.52
N LEU A 57 5.90 -3.67 20.50
CA LEU A 57 5.01 -4.67 19.90
C LEU A 57 5.70 -5.54 18.83
N ILE A 58 6.75 -5.03 18.18
CA ILE A 58 7.49 -5.75 17.14
C ILE A 58 8.76 -6.35 17.75
N PRO A 59 9.01 -7.67 17.62
CA PRO A 59 10.22 -8.29 18.16
C PRO A 59 11.49 -7.67 17.59
N LYS A 60 12.55 -7.59 18.42
CA LYS A 60 13.84 -6.96 18.06
C LYS A 60 14.58 -7.67 16.92
N ARG A 61 14.21 -8.92 16.65
CA ARG A 61 14.75 -9.73 15.57
C ARG A 61 13.58 -10.32 14.77
N ILE A 62 13.36 -9.80 13.58
CA ILE A 62 12.49 -10.45 12.60
C ILE A 62 13.36 -11.52 11.94
N THR A 63 13.00 -12.79 12.09
CA THR A 63 13.69 -13.90 11.43
C THR A 63 13.45 -13.84 9.92
N THR A 64 14.47 -14.10 9.11
CA THR A 64 14.38 -14.13 7.64
C THR A 64 13.22 -14.99 7.13
N LEU A 65 12.92 -16.09 7.85
CA LEU A 65 11.80 -16.98 7.55
C LEU A 65 10.43 -16.34 7.76
N THR A 66 10.23 -15.54 8.81
CA THR A 66 8.95 -14.87 9.05
C THR A 66 8.68 -13.79 8.02
N THR A 67 9.71 -13.03 7.61
CA THR A 67 9.60 -12.06 6.51
C THR A 67 9.21 -12.72 5.19
N ILE A 68 9.85 -13.85 4.84
CA ILE A 68 9.56 -14.60 3.62
C ILE A 68 8.13 -15.16 3.64
N ILE A 69 7.71 -15.75 4.76
CA ILE A 69 6.36 -16.28 4.93
C ILE A 69 5.31 -15.17 4.85
N SER A 70 5.56 -14.00 5.46
CA SER A 70 4.67 -12.85 5.34
C SER A 70 4.57 -12.36 3.90
N LEU A 71 5.69 -12.30 3.17
CA LEU A 71 5.73 -11.95 1.74
C LEU A 71 4.92 -12.94 0.89
N VAL A 72 5.09 -14.25 1.12
CA VAL A 72 4.37 -15.30 0.39
C VAL A 72 2.87 -15.25 0.70
N LEU A 73 2.48 -15.07 1.96
CA LEU A 73 1.08 -14.90 2.37
C LEU A 73 0.46 -13.65 1.77
N LEU A 74 1.19 -12.54 1.74
CA LEU A 74 0.77 -11.28 1.13
C LEU A 74 0.56 -11.43 -0.38
N ILE A 75 1.51 -12.05 -1.08
CA ILE A 75 1.40 -12.32 -2.53
C ILE A 75 0.21 -13.26 -2.80
N GLY A 76 0.07 -14.34 -2.03
CA GLY A 76 -1.01 -15.32 -2.17
C GLY A 76 -2.41 -14.76 -1.87
N THR A 77 -2.54 -13.94 -0.83
CA THR A 77 -3.82 -13.27 -0.52
C THR A 77 -4.17 -12.19 -1.53
N ASN A 78 -3.20 -11.45 -2.08
CA ASN A 78 -3.47 -10.49 -3.15
C ASN A 78 -3.97 -11.19 -4.42
N TRP A 79 -3.32 -12.31 -4.78
CA TRP A 79 -3.72 -13.17 -5.90
C TRP A 79 -5.16 -13.66 -5.71
N TYR A 80 -5.49 -14.18 -4.52
CA TYR A 80 -6.82 -14.66 -4.22
C TYR A 80 -7.88 -13.54 -4.15
N ILE A 81 -7.58 -12.36 -3.60
CA ILE A 81 -8.57 -11.30 -3.39
C ILE A 81 -8.82 -10.48 -4.67
N PHE A 82 -7.78 -10.24 -5.47
CA PHE A 82 -7.90 -9.38 -6.66
C PHE A 82 -8.05 -10.17 -7.96
N GLU A 83 -7.38 -11.31 -8.11
CA GLU A 83 -7.39 -12.08 -9.36
C GLU A 83 -8.56 -13.05 -9.43
N TYR A 84 -8.99 -13.61 -8.29
CA TYR A 84 -10.18 -14.45 -8.22
C TYR A 84 -11.44 -13.63 -8.56
N LYS A 85 -12.16 -14.05 -9.60
CA LYS A 85 -13.34 -13.41 -10.20
C LYS A 85 -13.12 -12.12 -11.00
N SER A 86 -11.89 -11.68 -11.30
CA SER A 86 -11.63 -10.53 -12.19
C SER A 86 -12.36 -9.22 -11.85
N LYS A 87 -12.81 -9.04 -10.59
CA LYS A 87 -13.59 -7.86 -10.15
C LYS A 87 -12.82 -6.55 -10.30
N TRP A 88 -11.49 -6.61 -10.41
CA TRP A 88 -10.66 -5.44 -10.69
C TRP A 88 -10.97 -4.81 -12.07
N LYS A 89 -11.28 -5.63 -13.09
CA LYS A 89 -11.57 -5.13 -14.45
C LYS A 89 -12.84 -4.29 -14.48
N GLU A 90 -13.87 -4.75 -13.80
CA GLU A 90 -15.16 -4.05 -13.67
C GLU A 90 -14.97 -2.68 -13.00
N ARG A 91 -14.23 -2.63 -11.88
CA ARG A 91 -13.94 -1.37 -11.20
C ARG A 91 -13.10 -0.39 -12.01
N ILE A 92 -12.14 -0.88 -12.79
CA ILE A 92 -11.37 -0.01 -13.69
C ILE A 92 -12.28 0.58 -14.78
N ARG A 93 -13.15 -0.25 -15.38
CA ARG A 93 -14.13 0.22 -16.37
C ARG A 93 -15.08 1.26 -15.78
N GLU A 94 -15.57 1.05 -14.55
CA GLU A 94 -16.40 2.04 -13.85
C GLU A 94 -15.67 3.38 -13.69
N ILE A 95 -14.39 3.36 -13.31
CA ILE A 95 -13.57 4.58 -13.17
C ILE A 95 -13.31 5.26 -14.51
N GLU A 96 -13.07 4.48 -15.57
CA GLU A 96 -12.82 5.04 -16.92
C GLU A 96 -14.09 5.64 -17.53
N ASN A 97 -15.27 5.09 -17.21
CA ASN A 97 -16.55 5.61 -17.68
C ASN A 97 -17.07 6.80 -16.86
N GLN A 98 -16.56 7.03 -15.64
CA GLN A 98 -16.95 8.18 -14.82
C GLN A 98 -16.06 9.40 -15.11
N ASN A 99 -16.62 10.42 -15.79
CA ASN A 99 -15.91 11.67 -16.07
C ASN A 99 -15.99 12.72 -14.95
N ILE A 100 -17.07 12.75 -14.16
CA ILE A 100 -17.45 13.97 -13.42
C ILE A 100 -16.61 14.23 -12.16
N ASP A 101 -15.99 13.22 -11.54
CA ASP A 101 -15.19 13.40 -10.30
C ASP A 101 -13.80 12.76 -10.33
N ARG A 102 -13.39 12.22 -11.48
CA ARG A 102 -12.19 11.38 -11.57
C ARG A 102 -10.92 12.09 -11.10
N GLN A 103 -10.74 13.35 -11.48
CA GLN A 103 -9.56 14.14 -11.10
C GLN A 103 -9.49 14.40 -9.59
N LYS A 104 -10.63 14.69 -8.96
CA LYS A 104 -10.72 14.91 -7.51
C LYS A 104 -10.26 13.68 -6.73
N TYR A 105 -10.76 12.50 -7.08
CA TYR A 105 -10.37 11.26 -6.40
C TYR A 105 -8.93 10.86 -6.70
N ILE A 106 -8.43 11.07 -7.92
CA ILE A 106 -7.01 10.86 -8.24
C ILE A 106 -6.13 11.76 -7.38
N PHE A 107 -6.48 13.04 -7.23
CA PHE A 107 -5.75 13.99 -6.41
C PHE A 107 -5.72 13.58 -4.93
N ILE A 108 -6.88 13.24 -4.36
CA ILE A 108 -7.00 12.72 -2.99
C ILE A 108 -6.16 11.46 -2.80
N SER A 109 -6.19 10.53 -3.77
CA SER A 109 -5.38 9.32 -3.74
C SER A 109 -3.88 9.62 -3.72
N TRP A 110 -3.40 10.58 -4.51
CA TRP A 110 -2.00 11.00 -4.47
C TRP A 110 -1.60 11.61 -3.13
N ILE A 111 -2.44 12.45 -2.54
CA ILE A 111 -2.21 13.00 -1.19
C ILE A 111 -2.00 11.87 -0.18
N ILE A 112 -2.87 10.84 -0.21
CA ILE A 112 -2.78 9.72 0.72
C ILE A 112 -1.50 8.90 0.49
N ILE A 113 -1.16 8.62 -0.78
CA ILE A 113 0.08 7.91 -1.11
C ILE A 113 1.30 8.66 -0.57
N ILE A 114 1.38 9.97 -0.84
CA ILE A 114 2.49 10.82 -0.38
C ILE A 114 2.53 10.88 1.14
N PHE A 115 1.38 11.05 1.78
CA PHE A 115 1.26 11.08 3.24
C PHE A 115 1.82 9.80 3.88
N VAL A 116 1.42 8.62 3.39
CA VAL A 116 1.91 7.32 3.89
C VAL A 116 3.42 7.20 3.69
N ILE A 117 3.93 7.59 2.53
CA ILE A 117 5.36 7.53 2.22
C ILE A 117 6.16 8.44 3.16
N ILE A 118 5.76 9.71 3.31
CA ILE A 118 6.45 10.67 4.19
C ILE A 118 6.38 10.21 5.65
N ASN A 119 5.20 9.79 6.11
CA ASN A 119 5.01 9.36 7.49
C ASN A 119 5.90 8.15 7.84
N TYR A 120 5.98 7.15 6.97
CA TYR A 120 6.89 6.02 7.21
C TYR A 120 8.37 6.39 7.05
N TRP A 121 8.77 6.91 5.88
CA TRP A 121 10.19 7.05 5.53
C TRP A 121 10.89 8.22 6.23
N VAL A 122 10.15 9.28 6.56
CA VAL A 122 10.72 10.47 7.20
C VAL A 122 10.43 10.45 8.69
N ILE A 123 9.16 10.43 9.09
CA ILE A 123 8.77 10.63 10.50
C ILE A 123 9.09 9.39 11.32
N SER A 124 8.52 8.24 10.95
CA SER A 124 8.60 7.02 11.75
C SER A 124 10.03 6.51 11.91
N ILE A 125 10.79 6.46 10.82
CA ILE A 125 12.21 6.06 10.86
C ILE A 125 13.04 7.04 11.70
N TYR A 126 12.78 8.34 11.58
CA TYR A 126 13.46 9.36 12.40
C TYR A 126 13.16 9.18 13.89
N LEU A 127 11.90 9.00 14.27
CA LEU A 127 11.49 8.77 15.67
C LEU A 127 12.17 7.52 16.26
N LEU A 128 12.24 6.43 15.50
CA LEU A 128 12.99 5.24 15.91
C LEU A 128 14.47 5.54 16.11
N LYS A 129 15.10 6.27 15.19
CA LYS A 129 16.52 6.62 15.27
C LYS A 129 16.81 7.43 16.54
N VAL A 130 16.00 8.45 16.82
CA VAL A 130 16.13 9.29 18.03
C VAL A 130 16.02 8.44 19.29
N LYS A 131 15.08 7.50 19.33
CA LYS A 131 14.85 6.65 20.51
C LYS A 131 15.96 5.62 20.78
N TYR A 132 16.75 5.27 19.77
CA TYR A 132 17.87 4.33 19.88
C TYR A 132 19.25 5.01 19.99
N THR A 133 19.30 6.34 19.95
CA THR A 133 20.52 7.14 20.16
C THR A 133 20.57 7.58 21.62
#